data_AF-A0A5C7MCZ0-F1
#
_entry.id   AF-A0A5C7MCZ0-F1
#
_cell.length_a   1.000
_cell.length_b   1.000
_cell.length_c   1.000
_cell.angle_alpha   90.00
_cell.angle_beta   90.00
_cell.angle_gamma   90.00
#
_symmetry.space_group_name_H-M   'P 1'
#
loop_
_entity.id
_entity.type
_entity.pdbx_description
1 polymer ?
#
loop_
_entity_poly.entity_id
_entity_poly.type
_entity_poly.pdbx_seq_one_letter_code
_entity_poly.pdbx_strand_id
1 'polypeptide(L)'
;MKRRSLIAAISAVTTGVFVIPAPTGSAFPGDPMPGCETQVFADYCDGPIRPDGSWKRCMMARGSAAGGVYVPPVNNCFIIPGVDQIPPTPLGQPPYHIDE
;
A
#
# COMPACT_ATOMS: atom_id res chain seq x y z
N MET A 1 33.81 -64.82 -8.07
CA MET A 1 32.39 -64.61 -7.71
C MET A 1 32.38 -64.11 -6.26
N LYS A 2 31.81 -62.99 -5.81
CA LYS A 2 30.43 -62.51 -5.98
C LYS A 2 30.31 -61.07 -5.41
N ARG A 3 29.66 -60.20 -6.20
CA ARG A 3 28.79 -59.03 -5.90
C ARG A 3 29.29 -57.85 -5.05
N ARG A 4 29.38 -56.71 -5.76
CA ARG A 4 29.50 -55.31 -5.32
C ARG A 4 28.20 -54.84 -4.65
N SER A 5 28.29 -54.02 -3.61
CA SER A 5 27.16 -53.23 -3.11
C SER A 5 27.52 -51.75 -3.11
N LEU A 6 26.94 -51.01 -4.06
CA LEU A 6 26.95 -49.55 -4.12
C LEU A 6 25.72 -49.07 -3.34
N ILE A 7 25.94 -48.33 -2.25
CA ILE A 7 24.86 -47.68 -1.49
C ILE A 7 24.59 -46.34 -2.17
N ALA A 8 23.43 -46.23 -2.82
CA ALA A 8 22.95 -44.98 -3.39
C ALA A 8 22.28 -44.14 -2.29
N ALA A 9 22.87 -42.97 -1.98
CA ALA A 9 22.23 -41.98 -1.12
C ALA A 9 21.19 -41.20 -1.93
N ILE A 10 19.92 -41.37 -1.60
CA ILE A 10 18.81 -40.63 -2.19
C ILE A 10 18.63 -39.35 -1.36
N SER A 11 19.05 -38.21 -1.89
CA SER A 11 18.76 -36.89 -1.31
C SER A 11 17.31 -36.52 -1.60
N ALA A 12 16.46 -36.52 -0.57
CA ALA A 12 15.10 -36.00 -0.65
C ALA A 12 15.14 -34.47 -0.65
N VAL A 13 14.84 -33.84 -1.78
CA VAL A 13 14.63 -32.39 -1.89
C VAL A 13 13.19 -32.11 -1.48
N THR A 14 12.98 -31.64 -0.24
CA THR A 14 11.69 -31.12 0.21
C THR A 14 11.53 -29.68 -0.29
N THR A 15 10.74 -29.48 -1.34
CA THR A 15 10.24 -28.15 -1.73
C THR A 15 9.24 -27.66 -0.69
N GLY A 16 9.71 -26.87 0.28
CA GLY A 16 8.84 -26.10 1.16
C GLY A 16 8.25 -24.91 0.41
N VAL A 17 6.91 -24.84 0.33
CA VAL A 17 6.21 -23.65 -0.14
C VAL A 17 6.33 -22.60 0.96
N PHE A 18 7.12 -21.56 0.74
CA PHE A 18 7.18 -20.40 1.63
C PHE A 18 5.99 -19.49 1.34
N VAL A 19 5.04 -19.42 2.27
CA VAL A 19 4.00 -18.40 2.26
C VAL A 19 4.63 -17.14 2.86
N ILE A 20 4.97 -16.16 2.02
CA ILE A 20 5.40 -14.83 2.48
C ILE A 20 4.11 -14.08 2.85
N PRO A 21 3.85 -13.75 4.12
CA PRO A 21 2.74 -12.87 4.45
C PRO A 21 3.01 -11.51 3.80
N ALA A 22 2.07 -11.02 2.99
CA ALA A 22 2.12 -9.64 2.52
C ALA A 22 2.16 -8.72 3.74
N PRO A 23 3.03 -7.69 3.77
CA PRO A 23 3.03 -6.74 4.87
C PRO A 23 1.64 -6.14 4.98
N THR A 24 1.01 -6.31 6.14
CA THR A 24 -0.19 -5.57 6.49
C THR A 24 0.25 -4.12 6.59
N GLY A 25 -0.02 -3.33 5.55
CA GLY A 25 0.25 -1.89 5.54
C GLY A 25 -0.43 -1.26 6.75
N SER A 26 0.36 -1.00 7.78
CA SER A 26 -0.08 -0.30 8.97
C SER A 26 -0.22 1.17 8.61
N ALA A 27 -1.45 1.63 8.45
CA ALA A 27 -1.76 3.04 8.57
C ALA A 27 -1.45 3.45 10.02
N PHE A 28 -0.21 3.86 10.28
CA PHE A 28 0.22 4.22 11.62
C PHE A 28 -0.48 5.51 12.04
N PRO A 29 -1.30 5.47 13.10
CA PRO A 29 -1.84 6.69 13.69
C PRO A 29 -0.66 7.61 14.07
N GLY A 30 -0.69 8.85 13.60
CA GLY A 30 0.31 9.86 13.97
C GLY A 30 1.45 10.11 12.97
N ASP A 31 1.53 9.42 11.81
CA ASP A 31 2.54 9.85 10.82
C ASP A 31 2.31 11.32 10.41
N PRO A 32 3.39 12.13 10.31
CA PRO A 32 3.30 13.45 9.71
C PRO A 32 2.84 13.32 8.25
N MET A 33 2.13 14.34 7.76
CA MET A 33 1.59 14.39 6.39
C MET A 33 2.15 15.62 5.67
N PRO A 34 3.47 15.66 5.39
CA PRO A 34 4.12 16.88 4.96
C PRO A 34 3.93 17.21 3.48
N GLY A 35 3.82 16.20 2.60
CA GLY A 35 3.59 16.41 1.18
C GLY A 35 2.10 16.50 0.90
N CYS A 36 1.58 17.68 0.59
CA CYS A 36 0.17 17.91 0.29
C CYS A 36 -0.04 18.55 -1.08
N GLU A 37 -1.00 18.02 -1.83
CA GLU A 37 -1.40 18.54 -3.14
C GLU A 37 -2.92 18.67 -3.24
N THR A 38 -3.39 19.85 -3.62
CA THR A 38 -4.81 20.10 -3.91
C THR A 38 -5.17 19.58 -5.30
N GLN A 39 -6.14 18.66 -5.34
CA GLN A 39 -6.74 18.14 -6.57
C GLN A 39 -8.15 18.71 -6.76
N VAL A 40 -8.72 18.50 -7.94
CA VAL A 40 -10.00 19.11 -8.32
C VAL A 40 -11.17 18.73 -7.40
N PHE A 41 -11.08 17.59 -6.69
CA PHE A 41 -12.14 17.08 -5.81
C PHE A 41 -11.75 16.99 -4.32
N ALA A 42 -10.45 17.03 -4.00
CA ALA A 42 -9.96 16.83 -2.63
C ALA A 42 -8.52 17.30 -2.48
N ASP A 43 -8.13 17.62 -1.25
CA ASP A 43 -6.73 17.72 -0.87
C ASP A 43 -6.21 16.31 -0.59
N TYR A 44 -5.04 15.95 -1.15
CA TYR A 44 -4.35 14.71 -0.84
C TYR A 44 -3.06 15.05 -0.11
N CYS A 45 -2.78 14.34 0.97
CA CYS A 45 -1.47 14.42 1.62
C CYS A 45 -0.90 13.02 1.76
N ASP A 46 0.42 12.92 1.63
CA ASP A 46 1.18 11.69 1.86
C ASP A 46 2.06 11.82 3.10
N GLY A 47 2.14 10.74 3.85
CA GLY A 47 3.13 10.54 4.89
C GLY A 47 4.38 9.86 4.32
N PRO A 48 5.46 9.73 5.10
CA PRO A 48 6.74 9.23 4.60
C PRO A 48 6.64 7.82 3.99
N ILE A 49 7.46 7.58 2.97
CA ILE A 49 7.68 6.25 2.39
C ILE A 49 8.38 5.36 3.43
N ARG A 50 7.83 4.17 3.67
CA ARG A 50 8.32 3.18 4.63
C ARG A 50 9.41 2.31 4.01
N PRO A 51 10.15 1.52 4.84
CA PRO A 51 11.19 0.63 4.32
C PRO A 51 10.69 -0.41 3.31
N ASP A 52 9.40 -0.75 3.34
CA ASP A 52 8.76 -1.66 2.37
C ASP A 52 8.27 -0.96 1.10
N GLY A 53 8.50 0.35 0.97
CA GLY A 53 8.05 1.16 -0.16
C GLY A 53 6.62 1.67 -0.05
N SER A 54 5.86 1.27 0.98
CA SER A 54 4.49 1.74 1.18
C SER A 54 4.44 3.11 1.84
N TRP A 55 3.37 3.86 1.62
CA TRP A 55 3.13 5.12 2.34
C TRP A 55 1.65 5.28 2.68
N LYS A 56 1.37 6.19 3.60
CA LYS A 56 0.00 6.54 3.96
C LYS A 56 -0.43 7.74 3.13
N ARG A 57 -1.58 7.63 2.47
CA ARG A 57 -2.24 8.73 1.76
C ARG A 57 -3.53 9.07 2.48
N CYS A 58 -3.75 10.35 2.76
CA CYS A 58 -5.01 10.87 3.27
C CYS A 58 -5.68 11.75 2.21
N MET A 59 -6.96 11.49 1.96
CA MET A 59 -7.84 12.30 1.12
C MET A 59 -8.75 13.12 2.02
N MET A 60 -8.80 14.43 1.78
CA MET A 60 -9.64 15.40 2.49
C MET A 60 -10.52 16.13 1.48
N ALA A 61 -11.80 15.76 1.40
CA ALA A 61 -12.80 16.46 0.61
C ALA A 61 -13.64 17.38 1.49
N ARG A 62 -13.80 18.63 1.07
CA ARG A 62 -14.63 19.60 1.78
C ARG A 62 -16.11 19.27 1.58
N GLY A 63 -16.89 19.39 2.64
CA GLY A 63 -18.34 19.27 2.55
C GLY A 63 -18.93 20.44 1.77
N SER A 64 -20.11 20.22 1.18
CA SER A 64 -20.85 21.26 0.47
C SER A 64 -22.34 21.16 0.72
N ALA A 65 -23.03 22.28 0.61
CA ALA A 65 -24.49 22.34 0.65
C ALA A 65 -24.98 23.22 -0.52
N ALA A 66 -25.75 22.65 -1.43
CA ALA A 66 -26.29 23.36 -2.58
C ALA A 66 -27.65 22.79 -2.98
N GLY A 67 -28.62 23.66 -3.30
CA GLY A 67 -29.94 23.23 -3.81
C GLY A 67 -30.72 22.30 -2.87
N GLY A 68 -30.49 22.38 -1.55
CA GLY A 68 -31.11 21.49 -0.56
C GLY A 68 -30.43 20.13 -0.40
N VAL A 69 -29.34 19.87 -1.13
CA VAL A 69 -28.51 18.67 -0.97
C VAL A 69 -27.30 19.00 -0.10
N TYR A 70 -27.06 18.15 0.90
CA TYR A 70 -25.88 18.22 1.76
C TYR A 70 -24.93 17.06 1.45
N VAL A 71 -23.67 17.40 1.15
CA VAL A 71 -22.56 16.46 1.01
C VAL A 71 -21.64 16.67 2.21
N PRO A 72 -21.51 15.69 3.12
CA PRO A 72 -20.62 15.83 4.27
C PRO A 72 -19.15 15.86 3.83
N PRO A 73 -18.26 16.51 4.60
CA PRO A 73 -16.83 16.40 4.39
C PRO A 73 -16.38 14.95 4.57
N VAL A 74 -15.34 14.55 3.82
CA VAL A 74 -14.73 13.23 3.92
C VAL A 74 -13.27 13.41 4.30
N ASN A 75 -12.82 12.66 5.31
CA ASN A 75 -11.41 12.49 5.62
C ASN A 75 -11.14 10.99 5.71
N ASN A 76 -10.35 10.46 4.77
CA ASN A 76 -10.05 9.05 4.70
C ASN A 76 -8.57 8.83 4.42
N CYS A 77 -7.92 8.02 5.23
CA CYS A 77 -6.53 7.63 5.04
C CYS A 77 -6.43 6.15 4.69
N PHE A 78 -5.55 5.84 3.75
CA PHE A 78 -5.31 4.49 3.25
C PHE A 78 -3.83 4.29 2.94
N ILE A 79 -3.42 3.03 2.81
CA ILE A 79 -2.04 2.69 2.44
C ILE A 79 -1.93 2.52 0.93
N ILE A 80 -0.93 3.18 0.36
CA ILE A 80 -0.44 2.87 -0.98
C ILE A 80 0.69 1.85 -0.82
N PRO A 81 0.57 0.64 -1.39
CA PRO A 81 1.60 -0.39 -1.26
C PRO A 81 2.92 -0.05 -1.98
N GLY A 82 2.85 0.76 -3.05
CA GLY A 82 3.98 1.18 -3.87
C GLY A 82 3.51 2.08 -5.02
N VAL A 83 4.46 2.73 -5.72
CA VAL A 83 4.16 3.69 -6.79
C VAL A 83 3.42 3.10 -7.98
N ASP A 84 3.66 1.82 -8.26
CA ASP A 84 2.99 1.03 -9.29
C ASP A 84 1.66 0.41 -8.82
N GLN A 85 1.32 0.57 -7.54
CA GLN A 85 0.15 -0.03 -6.90
C GLN A 85 -0.83 1.03 -6.37
N ILE A 86 -0.74 2.26 -6.88
CA ILE A 86 -1.70 3.33 -6.59
C ILE A 86 -3.07 2.93 -7.17
N PRO A 87 -4.14 2.81 -6.36
CA PRO A 87 -5.44 2.40 -6.85
C PRO A 87 -6.02 3.45 -7.83
N PRO A 88 -6.89 3.07 -8.78
CA PRO A 88 -7.52 4.05 -9.68
C PRO A 88 -8.53 4.97 -8.96
N THR A 89 -8.87 4.63 -7.71
CA THR A 89 -9.79 5.38 -6.86
C THR A 89 -9.16 5.61 -5.49
N PRO A 90 -9.43 6.75 -4.83
CA PRO A 90 -10.38 7.80 -5.22
C PRO A 90 -9.97 8.59 -6.47
N LEU A 91 -10.95 9.11 -7.21
CA LEU A 91 -10.70 9.79 -8.49
C LEU A 91 -9.88 11.07 -8.28
N GLY A 92 -8.99 11.33 -9.24
CA GLY A 92 -8.13 12.51 -9.23
C GLY A 92 -7.00 12.45 -8.20
N GLN A 93 -6.72 11.28 -7.60
CA GLN A 93 -5.53 11.17 -6.75
C GLN A 93 -4.24 11.22 -7.58
N PRO A 94 -3.14 11.78 -7.04
CA PRO A 94 -1.86 11.81 -7.73
C PRO A 94 -1.31 10.41 -8.04
N PRO A 95 -0.75 10.16 -9.23
CA PRO A 95 -0.17 8.87 -9.62
C PRO A 95 1.29 8.70 -9.14
N TYR A 96 1.70 9.45 -8.11
CA TYR A 96 3.04 9.45 -7.52
C TYR A 96 2.93 9.70 -6.01
N HIS A 97 4.01 9.48 -5.26
CA HIS A 97 4.13 9.93 -3.87
C HIS A 97 4.30 11.46 -3.81
N ILE A 98 3.54 12.14 -2.96
CA ILE A 98 3.64 13.59 -2.77
C ILE A 98 4.75 13.88 -1.77
N ASP A 99 5.86 14.42 -2.26
CA ASP A 99 6.98 14.86 -1.42
C ASP A 99 6.71 16.26 -0.82
N GLU A 100 7.50 16.66 0.18
CA GLU A 100 7.35 17.95 0.89
C GLU A 100 7.48 19.19 -0.03
#